data_AF-A0A6L6TBW8-F1
#
_entry.id   AF-A0A6L6TBW8-F1
#
_cell.length_a   1.000
_cell.length_b   1.000
_cell.length_c   1.000
_cell.angle_alpha   90.00
_cell.angle_beta   90.00
_cell.angle_gamma   90.00
#
_symmetry.space_group_name_H-M   'P 1'
#
loop_
_entity.id
_entity.type
_entity.pdbx_description
1 polymer ?
#
loop_
_entity_poly.entity_id
_entity_poly.type
_entity_poly.pdbx_seq_one_letter_code
_entity_poly.pdbx_strand_id
1 'polypeptide(L)'
;MQAGEPEISGAFELAYQFEPRVQGDDRPLSLSSLEYDPFNKRLLATTSHEQGDQIGGYLWALPLPLLEPDGSGTPLPFLGPDGSPLWFDNKPEGVVVLNARQVMVVHDDDRVQVAESARGKAKQANEFTYSVIELGNP
;
A
#
# COMPACT_ATOMS: atom_id res chain seq x y z
N MET A 1 5.99 20.64 27.95
CA MET A 1 6.18 19.18 27.83
C MET A 1 7.58 18.96 27.32
N GLN A 2 8.41 18.19 28.03
CA GLN A 2 9.70 17.77 27.51
C GLN A 2 9.39 16.63 26.52
N ALA A 3 9.79 16.76 25.25
CA ALA A 3 9.67 15.66 24.31
C ALA A 3 10.58 14.54 24.82
N GLY A 4 10.02 13.36 25.11
CA GLY A 4 10.82 12.19 25.40
C GLY A 4 11.64 11.80 24.17
N GLU A 5 12.83 11.25 24.38
CA GLU A 5 13.62 10.68 23.29
C GLU A 5 13.02 9.32 22.92
N PRO A 6 12.64 9.09 21.65
CA PRO A 6 12.15 7.79 21.23
C PRO A 6 13.30 6.76 21.31
N GLU A 7 13.06 5.65 21.99
CA GLU A 7 13.99 4.52 22.07
C GLU A 7 13.36 3.29 21.43
N ILE A 8 14.11 2.58 20.58
CA ILE A 8 13.71 1.26 20.12
C ILE A 8 14.03 0.28 21.24
N SER A 9 13.01 -0.16 21.96
CA SER A 9 13.14 -1.13 23.04
C SER A 9 12.71 -2.53 22.57
N GLY A 10 13.54 -3.54 22.83
CA GLY A 10 13.22 -4.95 22.57
C GLY A 10 13.83 -5.51 21.29
N ALA A 11 13.69 -6.83 21.12
CA ALA A 11 14.10 -7.51 19.89
C ALA A 11 13.00 -7.38 18.82
N PHE A 12 13.39 -7.41 17.55
CA PHE A 12 12.42 -7.54 16.47
C PHE A 12 11.79 -8.94 16.50
N GLU A 13 10.47 -8.98 16.36
CA GLU A 13 9.69 -10.21 16.29
C GLU A 13 8.90 -10.25 14.98
N LEU A 14 8.72 -11.45 14.43
CA LEU A 14 7.85 -11.66 13.27
C LEU A 14 6.40 -11.65 13.74
N ALA A 15 5.67 -10.58 13.43
CA ALA A 15 4.24 -10.51 13.71
C ALA A 15 3.40 -11.26 12.67
N TYR A 16 3.75 -11.14 11.38
CA TYR A 16 3.03 -11.78 10.28
C TYR A 16 3.90 -11.90 9.02
N GLN A 17 3.83 -13.04 8.34
CA GLN A 17 4.49 -13.26 7.05
C GLN A 17 3.50 -12.96 5.92
N PHE A 18 3.55 -11.75 5.36
CA PHE A 18 2.67 -11.35 4.27
C PHE A 18 3.16 -11.88 2.92
N GLU A 19 2.35 -12.71 2.26
CA GLU A 19 2.58 -13.19 0.90
C GLU A 19 1.52 -12.62 -0.06
N PRO A 20 1.70 -11.38 -0.57
CA PRO A 20 0.72 -10.76 -1.45
C PRO A 20 0.59 -11.51 -2.77
N ARG A 21 -0.64 -11.96 -3.08
CA ARG A 21 -0.97 -12.61 -4.35
C ARG A 21 -2.30 -12.10 -4.89
N VAL A 22 -2.29 -11.66 -6.14
CA VAL A 22 -3.49 -11.28 -6.88
C VAL A 22 -3.77 -12.34 -7.93
N GLN A 23 -4.99 -12.87 -7.98
CA GLN A 23 -5.34 -13.91 -8.94
C GLN A 23 -5.18 -13.41 -10.38
N GLY A 24 -4.40 -14.14 -11.19
CA GLY A 24 -4.11 -13.77 -12.57
C GLY A 24 -2.94 -12.80 -12.75
N ASP A 25 -2.23 -12.46 -11.66
CA ASP A 25 -1.01 -11.66 -11.69
C ASP A 25 0.15 -12.40 -11.02
N ASP A 26 1.10 -12.85 -11.83
CA ASP A 26 2.27 -13.61 -11.38
C ASP A 26 3.49 -12.72 -11.07
N ARG A 27 3.35 -11.39 -11.13
CA ARG A 27 4.45 -10.48 -10.81
C ARG A 27 4.84 -10.60 -9.34
N PRO A 28 6.15 -10.65 -9.01
CA PRO A 28 6.59 -10.64 -7.62
C PRO A 28 6.23 -9.29 -6.98
N LEU A 29 5.45 -9.35 -5.90
CA LEU A 29 5.03 -8.20 -5.10
C LEU A 29 5.74 -8.21 -3.75
N SER A 30 6.20 -7.05 -3.32
CA SER A 30 6.80 -6.83 -2.00
C SER A 30 6.01 -5.79 -1.22
N LEU A 31 5.98 -5.91 0.11
CA LEU A 31 5.42 -4.87 0.98
C LEU A 31 6.26 -3.60 0.86
N SER A 32 5.59 -2.48 0.65
CA SER A 32 6.19 -1.16 0.41
C SER A 32 5.86 -0.17 1.53
N SER A 33 4.61 -0.20 2.02
CA SER A 33 4.15 0.68 3.09
C SER A 33 3.12 -0.02 3.96
N LEU A 34 2.99 0.44 5.21
CA LEU A 34 1.99 0.00 6.16
C LEU A 34 1.47 1.21 6.94
N GLU A 35 0.15 1.33 7.05
CA GLU A 35 -0.52 2.42 7.79
C GLU A 35 -1.67 1.85 8.61
N TYR A 36 -1.86 2.37 9.82
CA TYR A 36 -3.03 2.02 10.63
C TYR A 36 -4.23 2.91 10.27
N ASP A 37 -5.36 2.29 9.93
CA ASP A 37 -6.64 2.96 9.69
C ASP A 37 -7.48 2.95 10.99
N PRO A 38 -7.49 4.06 11.75
CA PRO A 38 -8.21 4.12 13.02
C PRO A 38 -9.73 4.17 12.83
N PHE A 39 -10.22 4.58 11.64
CA PHE A 39 -11.64 4.69 11.38
C PHE A 39 -12.28 3.32 11.11
N ASN A 40 -11.55 2.42 10.45
CA ASN A 40 -12.04 1.09 10.10
C ASN A 40 -11.34 -0.06 10.85
N LYS A 41 -10.40 0.25 11.76
CA LYS A 41 -9.68 -0.71 12.62
C LYS A 41 -9.01 -1.83 11.83
N ARG A 42 -8.20 -1.44 10.86
CA ARG A 42 -7.43 -2.33 9.99
C ARG A 42 -6.06 -1.73 9.71
N LEU A 43 -5.15 -2.53 9.19
CA LEU A 43 -3.97 -2.04 8.52
C LEU A 43 -4.27 -1.85 7.04
N LEU A 44 -3.70 -0.80 6.46
CA LEU A 44 -3.58 -0.63 5.03
C LEU A 44 -2.15 -0.95 4.65
N ALA A 45 -1.96 -1.64 3.53
CA ALA A 45 -0.64 -1.92 3.00
C ALA A 45 -0.58 -1.53 1.52
N THR A 46 0.55 -0.97 1.08
CA THR A 46 0.87 -0.95 -0.34
C THR A 46 1.85 -2.07 -0.64
N THR A 47 1.69 -2.70 -1.79
CA THR A 47 2.72 -3.58 -2.35
C THR A 47 3.16 -3.04 -3.68
N SER A 48 4.45 -3.10 -3.96
CA SER A 48 4.99 -2.69 -5.23
C SER A 48 5.74 -3.83 -5.94
N HIS A 49 5.86 -3.67 -7.25
CA HIS A 49 6.69 -4.46 -8.14
C HIS A 49 7.63 -3.52 -8.88
N GLU A 50 8.86 -3.98 -9.11
CA GLU A 50 9.84 -3.29 -9.94
C GLU A 50 10.71 -4.33 -10.65
N GLN A 51 10.56 -4.44 -11.97
CA GLN A 51 11.40 -5.33 -12.79
C GLN A 51 11.67 -4.68 -14.15
N GLY A 52 12.93 -4.28 -14.36
CA GLY A 52 13.31 -3.50 -15.55
C GLY A 52 12.56 -2.17 -15.56
N ASP A 53 11.88 -1.88 -16.67
CA ASP A 53 11.10 -0.66 -16.83
C ASP A 53 9.63 -0.82 -16.40
N GLN A 54 9.28 -1.95 -15.78
CA GLN A 54 7.91 -2.21 -15.31
C GLN A 54 7.82 -1.96 -13.81
N ILE A 55 6.97 -1.00 -13.43
CA ILE A 55 6.66 -0.69 -12.05
C ILE A 55 5.15 -0.69 -11.82
N GLY A 56 4.76 -0.65 -10.56
CA GLY A 56 3.38 -0.46 -10.14
C GLY A 56 3.07 -1.25 -8.89
N GLY A 57 1.80 -1.37 -8.55
CA GLY A 57 1.42 -2.07 -7.34
C GLY A 57 -0.05 -2.03 -6.98
N TYR A 58 -0.34 -2.44 -5.75
CA TYR A 58 -1.69 -2.59 -5.21
C TYR A 58 -1.82 -1.95 -3.83
N LEU A 59 -3.05 -1.56 -3.49
CA LEU A 59 -3.46 -1.20 -2.13
C LEU A 59 -4.26 -2.36 -1.52
N TRP A 60 -3.96 -2.68 -0.26
CA TRP A 60 -4.55 -3.81 0.47
C TRP A 60 -5.18 -3.37 1.79
N ALA A 61 -6.23 -4.06 2.20
CA ALA A 61 -6.76 -4.07 3.54
C ALA A 61 -6.29 -5.34 4.27
N LEU A 62 -5.62 -5.15 5.41
CA LEU A 62 -5.14 -6.21 6.29
C LEU A 62 -5.94 -6.15 7.60
N PRO A 63 -6.80 -7.13 7.92
CA PRO A 63 -7.52 -7.15 9.18
C PRO A 63 -6.55 -7.31 10.37
N LEU A 64 -6.79 -6.56 11.47
CA LEU A 64 -5.93 -6.61 12.67
C LEU A 64 -5.75 -8.02 13.26
N PRO A 65 -6.75 -8.93 13.26
CA PRO A 65 -6.55 -10.31 13.71
C PRO A 65 -5.41 -11.07 13.02
N LEU A 66 -4.91 -10.62 11.86
CA LEU A 66 -3.71 -11.20 11.23
C LEU A 66 -2.46 -11.11 12.10
N LEU A 67 -2.41 -10.14 13.02
CA LEU A 67 -1.28 -9.94 13.92
C LEU A 67 -1.40 -10.76 15.22
N GLU A 68 -2.53 -11.42 15.44
CA GLU A 68 -2.72 -12.29 16.59
C GLU A 68 -2.00 -13.63 16.38
N PRO A 69 -1.68 -14.40 17.44
CA PRO A 69 -0.94 -15.65 17.31
C PRO A 69 -1.58 -16.70 16.39
N ASP A 70 -2.89 -16.61 16.14
CA ASP A 70 -3.62 -17.50 15.24
C ASP A 70 -3.60 -17.05 13.77
N GLY A 71 -3.13 -15.82 13.49
CA GLY A 71 -3.03 -15.24 12.15
C GLY A 71 -4.37 -15.16 11.42
N SER A 72 -5.48 -14.99 12.15
CA SER A 72 -6.81 -15.06 11.56
C SER A 72 -7.14 -13.90 10.63
N GLY A 73 -7.90 -14.18 9.57
CA GLY A 73 -8.27 -13.21 8.54
C GLY A 73 -7.53 -13.42 7.21
N THR A 74 -7.77 -12.53 6.25
CA THR A 74 -7.15 -12.61 4.93
C THR A 74 -6.89 -11.20 4.41
N PRO A 75 -5.66 -10.87 3.98
CA PRO A 75 -5.40 -9.63 3.25
C PRO A 75 -6.22 -9.59 1.95
N LEU A 76 -6.88 -8.48 1.69
CA LEU A 76 -7.68 -8.30 0.48
C LEU A 76 -7.22 -7.05 -0.29
N PRO A 77 -6.95 -7.14 -1.60
CA PRO A 77 -6.69 -5.95 -2.40
C PRO A 77 -7.98 -5.15 -2.53
N PHE A 78 -7.89 -3.82 -2.51
CA PHE A 78 -9.03 -3.00 -2.88
C PHE A 78 -9.37 -3.22 -4.34
N LEU A 79 -10.66 -3.14 -4.67
CA LEU A 79 -11.14 -3.29 -6.04
C LEU A 79 -11.38 -1.93 -6.70
N GLY A 80 -11.06 -1.84 -7.98
CA GLY A 80 -11.43 -0.72 -8.84
C GLY A 80 -12.90 -0.79 -9.27
N PRO A 81 -13.37 0.21 -10.03
CA PRO A 81 -14.77 0.30 -10.46
C PRO A 81 -15.27 -0.87 -11.33
N ASP A 82 -14.36 -1.60 -11.96
CA ASP A 82 -14.62 -2.78 -12.78
C ASP A 82 -14.65 -4.09 -11.97
N GLY A 83 -14.46 -4.01 -10.64
CA GLY A 83 -14.37 -5.17 -9.75
C GLY A 83 -13.03 -5.89 -9.80
N SER A 84 -12.06 -5.42 -10.59
CA SER A 84 -10.70 -5.95 -10.60
C SER A 84 -9.87 -5.33 -9.47
N PRO A 85 -8.83 -6.00 -8.96
CA PRO A 85 -7.90 -5.42 -8.01
C PRO A 85 -7.31 -4.09 -8.50
N LEU A 86 -7.31 -3.09 -7.62
CA LEU A 86 -6.88 -1.72 -7.89
C LEU A 86 -5.37 -1.68 -8.10
N TRP A 87 -4.98 -1.70 -9.37
CA TRP A 87 -3.61 -1.53 -9.81
C TRP A 87 -3.22 -0.05 -9.97
N PHE A 88 -2.04 0.34 -9.49
CA PHE A 88 -1.39 1.61 -9.79
C PHE A 88 -0.31 1.41 -10.84
N ASP A 89 -0.28 2.27 -11.86
CA ASP A 89 0.80 2.26 -12.86
C ASP A 89 2.07 2.96 -12.33
N ASN A 90 1.90 3.96 -11.45
CA ASN A 90 2.98 4.46 -10.60
C ASN A 90 3.24 3.50 -9.43
N LYS A 91 4.47 3.48 -8.89
CA LYS A 91 4.91 2.56 -7.84
C LYS A 91 4.46 3.05 -6.45
N PRO A 92 3.51 2.38 -5.76
CA PRO A 92 2.97 2.87 -4.49
C PRO A 92 3.89 2.54 -3.30
N GLU A 93 4.45 3.56 -2.65
CA GLU A 93 5.43 3.42 -1.54
C GLU A 93 4.98 4.07 -0.23
N GLY A 94 3.88 4.83 -0.23
CA GLY A 94 3.31 5.42 0.97
C GLY A 94 1.79 5.34 0.96
N VAL A 95 1.18 5.11 2.11
CA VAL A 95 -0.27 5.28 2.30
C VAL A 95 -0.53 6.04 3.58
N VAL A 96 -1.46 7.00 3.53
CA VAL A 96 -1.88 7.81 4.67
C VAL A 96 -3.40 7.86 4.71
N VAL A 97 -3.97 7.67 5.90
CA VAL A 97 -5.42 7.75 6.10
C VAL A 97 -5.83 9.21 6.25
N LEU A 98 -6.70 9.68 5.36
CA LEU A 98 -7.21 11.06 5.39
C LEU A 98 -8.48 11.17 6.22
N ASN A 99 -9.39 10.19 6.07
CA ASN A 99 -10.62 10.06 6.83
C ASN A 99 -11.19 8.64 6.68
N ALA A 100 -12.40 8.40 7.20
CA ALA A 100 -13.04 7.08 7.20
C ALA A 100 -13.22 6.42 5.82
N ARG A 101 -13.17 7.20 4.73
CA ARG A 101 -13.38 6.72 3.36
C ARG A 101 -12.30 7.15 2.39
N GLN A 102 -11.28 7.87 2.82
CA GLN A 102 -10.27 8.39 1.91
C GLN A 102 -8.86 8.13 2.41
N VAL A 103 -8.00 7.75 1.47
CA VAL A 103 -6.56 7.60 1.68
C VAL A 103 -5.81 8.35 0.60
N MET A 104 -4.60 8.79 0.95
CA MET A 104 -3.61 9.27 -0.01
C MET A 104 -2.56 8.18 -0.19
N VAL A 105 -2.28 7.82 -1.45
CA VAL A 105 -1.19 6.92 -1.82
C VAL A 105 -0.09 7.75 -2.48
N VAL A 106 1.13 7.67 -1.95
CA VAL A 106 2.32 8.35 -2.48
C VAL A 106 3.12 7.37 -3.33
N HIS A 107 3.61 7.84 -4.47
CA HIS A 107 4.34 7.01 -5.43
C HIS A 107 5.81 7.42 -5.56
N ASP A 108 6.69 6.43 -5.74
CA ASP A 108 8.13 6.61 -5.94
C ASP A 108 8.59 6.02 -7.28
N ASP A 109 8.51 6.82 -8.34
CA ASP A 109 8.94 6.42 -9.68
C ASP A 109 10.38 6.90 -9.98
N ASP A 110 11.29 6.79 -9.02
CA ASP A 110 12.68 7.31 -9.14
C ASP A 110 13.45 6.76 -10.35
N ARG A 111 13.17 5.52 -10.75
CA ARG A 111 13.91 4.80 -11.81
C ARG A 111 13.25 4.77 -13.17
N VAL A 112 11.94 5.03 -13.25
CA VAL A 112 11.15 4.84 -14.48
C VAL A 112 10.19 6.03 -14.68
N GLN A 113 10.11 6.50 -15.92
CA GLN A 113 9.06 7.44 -16.34
C GLN A 113 7.80 6.66 -16.71
N VAL A 114 6.76 6.77 -15.89
CA VAL A 114 5.44 6.17 -16.16
C VAL A 114 4.72 6.97 -17.23
N ALA A 115 4.07 6.27 -18.16
CA ALA A 115 3.22 6.91 -19.16
C ALA A 115 1.94 7.45 -18.51
N GLU A 116 1.45 8.60 -19.00
CA GLU A 116 0.14 9.14 -18.59
C GLU A 116 -0.97 8.12 -18.85
N SER A 117 -1.77 7.82 -17.83
CA SER A 117 -2.87 6.86 -17.89
C SER A 117 -4.00 7.26 -16.92
N ALA A 118 -5.08 6.47 -16.86
CA ALA A 118 -6.13 6.68 -15.85
C ALA A 118 -5.66 6.34 -14.42
N ARG A 119 -4.55 5.62 -14.26
CA ARG A 119 -4.00 5.10 -13.00
C ARG A 119 -2.52 5.45 -12.81
N GLY A 120 -2.02 6.39 -13.63
CA GLY A 120 -0.61 6.70 -13.77
C GLY A 120 -0.40 8.14 -14.26
N LYS A 121 0.60 8.84 -13.72
CA LYS A 121 1.00 10.17 -14.16
C LYS A 121 2.52 10.28 -14.28
N ALA A 122 2.99 10.94 -15.34
CA ALA A 122 4.39 11.24 -15.50
C ALA A 122 4.78 12.39 -14.57
N LYS A 123 5.82 12.19 -13.75
CA LYS A 123 6.38 13.26 -12.91
C LYS A 123 7.39 14.10 -13.68
N GLN A 124 7.46 15.39 -13.37
CA GLN A 124 8.56 16.26 -13.80
C GLN A 124 9.74 16.21 -12.80
N ALA A 125 10.83 16.89 -13.15
CA ALA A 125 11.97 17.02 -12.24
C ALA A 125 11.55 17.67 -10.91
N ASN A 126 11.90 17.04 -9.80
CA ASN A 126 11.58 17.45 -8.43
C ASN A 126 10.08 17.37 -8.06
N GLU A 127 9.30 16.59 -8.79
CA GLU A 127 7.93 16.24 -8.42
C GLU A 127 7.84 14.82 -7.86
N PHE A 128 6.79 14.54 -7.09
CA PHE A 128 6.34 13.20 -6.77
C PHE A 128 4.86 13.09 -7.08
N THR A 129 4.42 11.89 -7.43
CA THR A 129 3.01 11.62 -7.76
C THR A 129 2.30 11.11 -6.52
N TYR A 130 1.02 11.48 -6.36
CA TYR A 130 0.13 10.88 -5.37
C TYR A 130 -1.26 10.67 -5.97
N SER A 131 -1.99 9.73 -5.39
CA SER A 131 -3.40 9.47 -5.70
C SER A 131 -4.24 9.63 -4.43
N VAL A 132 -5.39 10.28 -4.53
CA VAL A 132 -6.42 10.24 -3.47
C VAL A 132 -7.46 9.22 -3.86
N ILE A 133 -7.65 8.21 -3.01
CA ILE A 133 -8.53 7.07 -3.29
C ILE A 133 -9.72 7.13 -2.33
N GLU A 134 -10.92 7.12 -2.91
CA GLU A 134 -12.15 6.84 -2.16
C GLU A 134 -12.26 5.33 -1.97
N LEU A 135 -12.29 4.89 -0.72
CA LEU A 135 -12.41 3.49 -0.35
C LEU A 135 -13.88 3.08 -0.40
N GLY A 136 -14.17 2.11 -1.27
CA GLY A 136 -15.37 1.29 -1.11
C GLY A 136 -15.26 0.40 0.13
N ASN A 137 -16.37 -0.25 0.52
CA ASN A 137 -16.25 -1.40 1.44
C ASN A 137 -15.39 -2.47 0.75
N PRO A 138 -14.30 -2.94 1.38
CA PRO A 138 -13.55 -4.08 0.87
C PRO A 138 -14.39 -5.37 0.90
#